data_AF-A0A9C7PUG6-F1
#
_entry.id   AF-A0A9C7PUG6-F1
#
_cell.length_a   1.000
_cell.length_b   1.000
_cell.length_c   1.000
_cell.angle_alpha   90.00
_cell.angle_beta   90.00
_cell.angle_gamma   90.00
#
_symmetry.space_group_name_H-M   'P 1'
#
loop_
_entity.id
_entity.type
_entity.pdbx_description
1 polymer ?
#
loop_
_entity_poly.entity_id
_entity_poly.type
_entity_poly.pdbx_seq_one_letter_code
_entity_poly.pdbx_strand_id
1 'polypeptide(L)'
;MEVNKLFLAQRLYSTMHNIVLRKENGRKNSYVKIDPVPWAIEAFFRDNIVNSAATYHEVLMKKRKLFFDLDGPPNSFGQKEVNELIQACVNRIPGIDPDGSAVLVLWSTEPEVKASCHVVFSTTLIPCGDIAQDLMTYISDAAAFRHIDMKVYTNNHCLRVPLSKKRGTNRQFSCELSGDFLSRVLVTCSRTCLYFAQLHSNSKTKKPVPFEALHKDILLWSRYITERVDTGLSFRRVKDGRFMEFDRNQGGYCRVCSRFHERENPYFDLKSLKFYCRRGTKEKGVTIELRF
;
A
#
# COMPACT_ATOMS: atom_id res chain seq x y z
N MET A 1 -16.57 -15.53 7.63
CA MET A 1 -15.83 -14.26 7.54
C MET A 1 -14.31 -14.39 7.54
N GLU A 2 -13.71 -15.51 7.97
CA GLU A 2 -12.24 -15.66 8.06
C GLU A 2 -11.52 -15.94 6.73
N VAL A 3 -12.23 -16.44 5.70
CA VAL A 3 -11.66 -16.81 4.39
C VAL A 3 -11.21 -15.57 3.58
N ASN A 4 -11.70 -14.37 3.91
CA ASN A 4 -11.41 -13.11 3.19
C ASN A 4 -10.08 -12.42 3.59
N LYS A 5 -9.45 -12.81 4.71
CA LYS A 5 -8.14 -12.25 5.14
C LYS A 5 -6.96 -12.96 4.45
N LEU A 6 -7.07 -14.26 4.17
CA LEU A 6 -5.99 -15.06 3.58
C LEU A 6 -5.67 -14.69 2.12
N PHE A 7 -6.68 -14.32 1.32
CA PHE A 7 -6.49 -14.07 -0.11
C PHE A 7 -5.89 -12.69 -0.44
N LEU A 8 -6.05 -11.69 0.44
CA LEU A 8 -5.38 -10.39 0.25
C LEU A 8 -3.88 -10.46 0.49
N ALA A 9 -3.47 -11.28 1.46
CA ALA A 9 -2.08 -11.58 1.70
C ALA A 9 -1.46 -12.18 0.43
N GLN A 10 -2.06 -13.23 -0.15
CA GLN A 10 -1.49 -13.98 -1.28
C GLN A 10 -1.18 -13.14 -2.55
N ARG A 11 -1.88 -12.02 -2.80
CA ARG A 11 -1.60 -11.15 -3.97
C ARG A 11 -0.72 -9.93 -3.66
N LEU A 12 -0.64 -9.48 -2.40
CA LEU A 12 0.44 -8.58 -1.96
C LEU A 12 1.79 -9.30 -1.99
N TYR A 13 1.81 -10.62 -1.75
CA TYR A 13 3.01 -11.46 -1.88
C TYR A 13 3.54 -11.59 -3.32
N SER A 14 2.70 -11.51 -4.36
CA SER A 14 3.14 -11.77 -5.75
C SER A 14 3.91 -10.61 -6.42
N THR A 15 4.04 -9.46 -5.75
CA THR A 15 4.96 -8.37 -6.15
C THR A 15 5.66 -7.78 -4.94
N MET A 16 6.26 -8.65 -4.11
CA MET A 16 7.23 -8.20 -3.10
C MET A 16 8.39 -7.49 -3.80
N HIS A 17 8.28 -6.18 -3.91
CA HIS A 17 9.36 -5.35 -4.40
C HIS A 17 10.45 -5.30 -3.32
N ASN A 18 11.70 -5.46 -3.74
CA ASN A 18 12.83 -5.23 -2.86
C ASN A 18 12.75 -3.83 -2.25
N ILE A 19 13.05 -3.75 -0.96
CA ILE A 19 13.24 -2.49 -0.26
C ILE A 19 14.52 -1.86 -0.81
N VAL A 20 14.45 -0.61 -1.24
CA VAL A 20 15.61 0.10 -1.79
C VAL A 20 16.11 1.07 -0.74
N LEU A 21 17.34 0.88 -0.28
CA LEU A 21 18.02 1.80 0.61
C LEU A 21 19.10 2.59 -0.12
N ARG A 22 19.11 3.91 0.07
CA ARG A 22 20.24 4.78 -0.26
C ARG A 22 21.20 4.83 0.93
N LYS A 23 22.43 4.35 0.72
CA LYS A 23 23.56 4.49 1.63
C LYS A 23 24.32 5.77 1.30
N GLU A 24 24.45 6.66 2.27
CA GLU A 24 25.23 7.88 2.21
C GLU A 24 26.52 7.69 3.02
N ASN A 25 27.66 7.75 2.33
CA ASN A 25 28.99 7.67 2.94
C ASN A 25 29.85 8.85 2.47
N GLY A 26 29.82 9.94 3.23
CA GLY A 26 30.51 11.18 2.88
C GLY A 26 29.92 11.85 1.63
N ARG A 27 30.66 11.87 0.52
CA ARG A 27 30.20 12.41 -0.78
C ARG A 27 29.67 11.34 -1.74
N LYS A 28 29.79 10.05 -1.40
CA LYS A 28 29.36 8.95 -2.25
C LYS A 28 28.00 8.43 -1.80
N ASN A 29 27.11 8.28 -2.77
CA ASN A 29 25.81 7.62 -2.59
C ASN A 29 25.84 6.27 -3.33
N SER A 30 25.32 5.23 -2.69
CA SER A 30 25.09 3.93 -3.31
C SER A 30 23.69 3.42 -2.95
N TYR A 31 23.15 2.53 -3.77
CA TYR A 31 21.83 1.95 -3.55
C TYR A 31 21.95 0.46 -3.30
N VAL A 32 21.22 -0.03 -2.31
CA VAL A 32 21.18 -1.45 -1.95
C VAL A 32 19.72 -1.91 -1.98
N LYS A 33 19.51 -3.12 -2.47
CA LYS A 33 18.20 -3.79 -2.47
C LYS A 33 18.19 -4.83 -1.37
N ILE A 34 17.12 -4.87 -0.59
CA ILE A 34 16.92 -5.82 0.51
C ILE A 34 15.64 -6.60 0.22
N ASP A 35 15.71 -7.92 0.40
CA ASP A 35 14.52 -8.76 0.36
C ASP A 35 13.56 -8.32 1.50
N PRO A 36 12.26 -8.07 1.23
CA PRO A 36 11.31 -7.64 2.24
C PRO A 36 10.92 -8.72 3.26
N VAL A 37 11.58 -9.88 3.30
CA VAL A 37 11.39 -10.89 4.34
C VAL A 37 12.05 -10.50 5.68
N PRO A 38 11.39 -10.73 6.84
CA PRO A 38 11.86 -10.31 8.16
C PRO A 38 13.32 -10.66 8.47
N TRP A 39 13.72 -11.93 8.26
CA TRP A 39 15.08 -12.38 8.56
C TRP A 39 16.16 -11.68 7.71
N ALA A 40 15.86 -11.35 6.45
CA ALA A 40 16.79 -10.65 5.57
C ALA A 40 16.94 -9.17 5.98
N ILE A 41 15.82 -8.54 6.35
CA ILE A 41 15.82 -7.19 6.90
C ILE A 41 16.64 -7.13 8.18
N GLU A 42 16.40 -8.05 9.12
CA GLU A 42 17.11 -8.07 10.40
C GLU A 42 18.62 -8.26 10.23
N ALA A 43 19.02 -9.26 9.44
CA ALA A 43 20.42 -9.52 9.12
C ALA A 43 21.07 -8.27 8.50
N PHE A 44 20.40 -7.63 7.53
CA PHE A 44 20.91 -6.41 6.91
C PHE A 44 21.11 -5.29 7.94
N PHE A 45 20.12 -5.03 8.79
CA PHE A 45 20.20 -3.96 9.78
C PHE A 45 21.33 -4.19 10.79
N ARG A 46 21.45 -5.43 11.28
CA ARG A 46 22.51 -5.84 12.21
C ARG A 46 23.90 -5.64 11.61
N ASP A 47 24.09 -6.09 10.37
CA ASP A 47 25.41 -6.13 9.74
C ASP A 47 25.81 -4.77 9.15
N ASN A 48 24.83 -3.96 8.69
CA ASN A 48 25.11 -2.79 7.85
C ASN A 48 24.64 -1.45 8.41
N ILE A 49 23.71 -1.42 9.37
CA ILE A 49 23.13 -0.17 9.89
C ILE A 49 23.63 0.09 11.31
N VAL A 50 23.42 -0.85 12.24
CA VAL A 50 23.73 -0.66 13.67
C VAL A 50 25.22 -0.33 13.90
N ASN A 51 26.11 -1.02 13.19
CA ASN A 51 27.56 -0.89 13.35
C ASN A 51 28.21 0.07 12.35
N SER A 52 27.42 0.84 11.60
CA SER A 52 27.92 1.63 10.47
C SER A 52 28.02 3.11 10.77
N ALA A 53 29.07 3.75 10.24
CA ALA A 53 29.19 5.21 10.20
C ALA A 53 28.38 5.83 9.06
N ALA A 54 27.87 5.03 8.12
CA ALA A 54 27.06 5.51 7.00
C ALA A 54 25.60 5.77 7.42
N THR A 55 24.97 6.77 6.80
CA THR A 55 23.54 7.02 6.97
C THR A 55 22.75 6.28 5.88
N TYR A 56 21.71 5.57 6.28
CA TYR A 56 20.81 4.86 5.37
C TYR A 56 19.46 5.53 5.33
N HIS A 57 18.92 5.62 4.12
CA HIS A 57 17.59 6.14 3.86
C HIS A 57 16.82 5.14 3.02
N GLU A 58 15.58 4.88 3.38
CA GLU A 58 14.62 4.18 2.53
C GLU A 58 14.18 5.10 1.39
N VAL A 59 14.28 4.60 0.15
CA VAL A 59 13.83 5.32 -1.03
C VAL A 59 12.35 5.05 -1.23
N LEU A 60 11.52 6.08 -1.05
CA LEU A 60 10.07 5.97 -1.12
C LEU A 60 9.61 5.77 -2.57
N MET A 61 9.17 4.55 -2.85
CA MET A 61 8.62 4.14 -4.14
C MET A 61 7.12 4.50 -4.22
N LYS A 62 6.50 4.26 -5.39
CA LYS A 62 5.08 4.53 -5.63
C LYS A 62 4.15 3.82 -4.63
N LYS A 63 4.46 2.56 -4.30
CA LYS A 63 3.74 1.78 -3.28
C LYS A 63 4.43 1.98 -1.94
N ARG A 64 3.67 2.43 -0.95
CA ARG A 64 4.17 2.72 0.39
C ARG A 64 3.01 2.69 1.40
N LYS A 65 3.35 2.51 2.67
CA LYS A 65 2.44 2.60 3.81
C LYS A 65 1.97 4.03 4.02
N LEU A 66 0.83 4.18 4.70
CA LEU A 66 0.48 5.46 5.29
C LEU A 66 1.50 5.76 6.41
N PHE A 67 2.17 6.89 6.29
CA PHE A 67 3.14 7.35 7.27
C PHE A 67 3.11 8.87 7.38
N PHE A 68 3.66 9.37 8.47
CA PHE A 68 3.89 10.79 8.73
C PHE A 68 5.30 10.97 9.28
N ASP A 69 6.01 11.96 8.75
CA ASP A 69 7.26 12.45 9.32
C ASP A 69 6.94 13.75 10.05
N LEU A 70 7.12 13.78 11.36
CA LEU A 70 6.88 14.94 12.20
C LEU A 70 8.21 15.55 12.61
N ASP A 71 8.36 16.84 12.40
CA ASP A 71 9.58 17.58 12.68
C ASP A 71 9.25 18.97 13.22
N GLY A 72 9.83 19.32 14.37
CA GLY A 72 9.61 20.61 15.00
C GLY A 72 10.74 21.02 15.94
N PRO A 73 10.69 22.24 16.49
CA PRO A 73 11.59 22.65 17.56
C PRO A 73 11.53 21.69 18.76
N PRO A 74 12.56 21.66 19.64
CA PRO A 74 12.47 20.94 20.91
C PRO A 74 11.16 21.25 21.65
N ASN A 75 10.54 20.22 22.22
CA ASN A 75 9.29 20.33 23.00
C ASN A 75 8.08 20.94 22.26
N SER A 76 8.10 21.02 20.93
CA SER A 76 7.02 21.64 20.14
C SER A 76 5.77 20.76 19.97
N PHE A 77 5.92 19.45 20.13
CA PHE A 77 4.86 18.45 20.19
C PHE A 77 5.32 17.25 21.01
N GLY A 78 4.39 16.45 21.53
CA GLY A 78 4.66 15.23 22.27
C GLY A 78 3.70 14.10 21.91
N GLN A 79 3.57 13.13 22.82
CA GLN A 79 2.75 11.94 22.59
C GLN A 79 1.25 12.28 22.42
N LYS A 80 0.77 13.35 23.05
CA LYS A 80 -0.64 13.77 22.96
C LYS A 80 -0.99 14.18 21.53
N GLU A 81 -0.19 15.04 20.91
CA GLU A 81 -0.39 15.50 19.54
C GLU A 81 -0.26 14.35 18.53
N VAL A 82 0.67 13.42 18.77
CA VAL A 82 0.80 12.20 17.95
C VAL A 82 -0.45 11.34 18.06
N ASN A 83 -1.01 11.16 19.26
CA ASN A 83 -2.26 10.40 19.45
C ASN A 83 -3.45 11.08 18.77
N GLU A 84 -3.54 12.42 18.85
CA GLU A 84 -4.58 13.20 18.14
C GLU A 84 -4.48 13.01 16.63
N LEU A 85 -3.26 13.01 16.06
CA LEU A 85 -3.04 12.70 14.65
C LEU A 85 -3.50 11.28 14.29
N ILE A 86 -3.13 10.28 15.10
CA ILE A 86 -3.51 8.88 14.88
C ILE A 86 -5.03 8.75 14.88
N GLN A 87 -5.70 9.32 15.87
CA GLN A 87 -7.16 9.29 15.99
C GLN A 87 -7.85 10.01 14.83
N ALA A 88 -7.32 11.16 14.41
CA ALA A 88 -7.85 11.85 13.23
C ALA A 88 -7.74 10.99 11.97
N CYS A 89 -6.64 10.28 11.77
CA CYS A 89 -6.48 9.37 10.64
C CYS A 89 -7.50 8.23 10.71
N VAL A 90 -7.56 7.51 11.84
CA VAL A 90 -8.47 6.37 12.04
C VAL A 90 -9.92 6.77 11.82
N ASN A 91 -10.33 7.94 12.30
CA ASN A 91 -11.72 8.39 12.20
C ASN A 91 -12.10 8.98 10.84
N ARG A 92 -11.14 9.55 10.10
CA ARG A 92 -11.44 10.36 8.90
C ARG A 92 -11.02 9.70 7.59
N ILE A 93 -9.98 8.87 7.58
CA ILE A 93 -9.47 8.24 6.36
C ILE A 93 -10.10 6.84 6.24
N PRO A 94 -10.99 6.60 5.27
CA PRO A 94 -11.59 5.29 5.09
C PRO A 94 -10.52 4.25 4.71
N GLY A 95 -10.68 3.02 5.20
CA GLY A 95 -9.76 1.93 4.90
C GLY A 95 -8.46 1.95 5.71
N ILE A 96 -8.45 2.60 6.88
CA ILE A 96 -7.46 2.38 7.94
C ILE A 96 -7.97 1.29 8.90
N ASP A 97 -7.04 0.61 9.56
CA ASP A 97 -7.34 -0.29 10.68
C ASP A 97 -8.09 0.47 11.81
N PRO A 98 -9.37 0.14 12.09
CA PRO A 98 -10.19 0.89 13.04
C PRO A 98 -9.68 0.82 14.47
N ASP A 99 -8.95 -0.24 14.83
CA ASP A 99 -8.46 -0.44 16.18
C ASP A 99 -7.17 0.37 16.44
N GLY A 100 -6.54 0.93 15.40
CA GLY A 100 -5.25 1.62 15.49
C GLY A 100 -4.10 0.73 15.97
N SER A 101 -4.35 -0.57 16.15
CA SER A 101 -3.47 -1.54 16.80
C SER A 101 -2.15 -1.77 16.06
N ALA A 102 -2.13 -1.39 14.78
CA ALA A 102 -1.00 -1.52 13.88
C ALA A 102 -0.20 -0.22 13.65
N VAL A 103 -0.40 0.81 14.47
CA VAL A 103 0.36 2.07 14.35
C VAL A 103 1.63 2.01 15.17
N LEU A 104 2.76 2.32 14.53
CA LEU A 104 4.08 2.36 15.17
C LEU A 104 4.58 3.80 15.19
N VAL A 105 5.09 4.23 16.33
CA VAL A 105 5.67 5.56 16.52
C VAL A 105 7.15 5.40 16.86
N LEU A 106 8.01 6.01 16.04
CA LEU A 106 9.46 5.98 16.20
C LEU A 106 9.96 7.37 16.59
N TRP A 107 10.29 7.55 17.86
CA TRP A 107 10.83 8.80 18.37
C TRP A 107 12.34 8.92 18.10
N SER A 108 12.80 10.14 17.84
CA SER A 108 14.23 10.46 17.81
C SER A 108 14.85 10.24 19.19
N THR A 109 16.09 9.76 19.25
CA THR A 109 16.84 9.51 20.51
C THR A 109 17.29 10.76 21.25
N GLU A 110 17.06 11.95 20.70
CA GLU A 110 17.46 13.25 21.27
C GLU A 110 16.30 14.26 21.07
N PRO A 111 15.12 14.04 21.69
CA PRO A 111 13.96 14.90 21.55
C PRO A 111 14.21 16.35 22.04
N GLU A 112 15.13 16.52 22.98
CA GLU A 112 15.60 17.81 23.50
C GLU A 112 16.39 18.64 22.47
N VAL A 113 16.98 17.98 21.47
CA VAL A 113 17.66 18.65 20.35
C VAL A 113 16.67 18.99 19.25
N LYS A 114 15.68 18.11 19.01
CA LYS A 114 14.59 18.33 18.05
C LYS A 114 13.46 17.34 18.33
N ALA A 115 12.24 17.86 18.49
CA ALA A 115 11.05 17.00 18.47
C ALA A 115 10.90 16.41 17.05
N SER A 116 11.05 15.09 16.94
CA SER A 116 11.06 14.40 15.66
C SER A 116 10.60 12.96 15.83
N CYS A 117 9.61 12.53 15.05
CA CYS A 117 9.16 11.15 15.05
C CYS A 117 8.59 10.72 13.70
N HIS A 118 8.65 9.41 13.43
CA HIS A 118 7.89 8.80 12.35
C HIS A 118 6.67 8.08 12.92
N VAL A 119 5.51 8.31 12.32
CA VAL A 119 4.28 7.56 12.60
C VAL A 119 3.98 6.69 11.38
N VAL A 120 3.91 5.37 11.56
CA VAL A 120 3.73 4.41 10.47
C VAL A 120 2.52 3.53 10.75
N PHE A 121 1.53 3.56 9.85
CA PHE A 121 0.38 2.66 9.90
C PHE A 121 0.77 1.35 9.21
N SER A 122 1.34 0.41 9.98
CA SER A 122 2.06 -0.76 9.45
C SER A 122 1.22 -1.71 8.60
N THR A 123 -0.12 -1.64 8.73
CA THR A 123 -1.07 -2.46 7.98
C THR A 123 -1.76 -1.70 6.85
N THR A 124 -1.49 -0.41 6.63
CA THR A 124 -2.25 0.43 5.69
C THR A 124 -1.37 0.93 4.56
N LEU A 125 -1.74 0.65 3.31
CA LEU A 125 -1.12 1.25 2.11
C LEU A 125 -1.84 2.53 1.69
N ILE A 126 -1.07 3.44 1.10
CA ILE A 126 -1.61 4.63 0.43
C ILE A 126 -1.66 4.44 -1.09
N PRO A 127 -2.58 5.13 -1.78
CA PRO A 127 -2.61 5.14 -3.23
C PRO A 127 -1.32 5.67 -3.86
N CYS A 128 -1.00 5.18 -5.06
CA CYS A 128 0.12 5.70 -5.82
C CYS A 128 -0.17 7.12 -6.31
N GLY A 129 0.77 8.04 -6.11
CA GLY A 129 0.68 9.39 -6.68
C GLY A 129 1.20 10.48 -5.74
N ASP A 130 1.05 11.72 -6.19
CA ASP A 130 1.17 12.89 -5.34
C ASP A 130 -0.11 13.01 -4.51
N ILE A 131 0.02 12.60 -3.25
CA ILE A 131 -1.05 12.46 -2.27
C ILE A 131 -0.93 13.47 -1.13
N ALA A 132 0.08 14.36 -1.15
CA ALA A 132 0.31 15.30 -0.05
C ALA A 132 -0.94 16.15 0.18
N GLN A 133 -1.45 16.73 -0.90
CA GLN A 133 -2.65 17.57 -0.86
C GLN A 133 -3.89 16.77 -0.47
N ASP A 134 -4.04 15.55 -1.00
CA ASP A 134 -5.20 14.70 -0.74
C ASP A 134 -5.22 14.28 0.74
N LEU A 135 -4.07 13.89 1.30
CA LEU A 135 -3.93 13.54 2.71
C LEU A 135 -4.28 14.73 3.60
N MET A 136 -3.74 15.92 3.29
CA MET A 136 -4.03 17.16 4.05
C MET A 136 -5.50 17.49 4.13
N THR A 137 -6.31 17.14 3.13
CA THR A 137 -7.74 17.46 3.15
C THR A 137 -8.52 16.66 4.19
N TYR A 138 -8.00 15.52 4.62
CA TYR A 138 -8.56 14.76 5.74
C TYR A 138 -8.08 15.27 7.10
N ILE A 139 -6.89 15.87 7.12
CA ILE A 139 -6.17 16.28 8.33
C ILE A 139 -5.87 17.80 8.33
N SER A 140 -6.71 18.64 7.73
CA SER A 140 -6.42 20.09 7.64
C SER A 140 -6.71 20.84 8.94
N ASP A 141 -7.59 20.28 9.78
CA ASP A 141 -8.27 21.07 10.80
C ASP A 141 -7.72 20.91 12.23
N ALA A 142 -6.65 20.14 12.45
CA ALA A 142 -6.06 20.00 13.80
C ALA A 142 -4.74 20.75 13.94
N ALA A 143 -4.61 21.48 15.05
CA ALA A 143 -3.37 22.15 15.45
C ALA A 143 -2.16 21.19 15.52
N ALA A 144 -2.41 19.89 15.77
CA ALA A 144 -1.39 18.84 15.79
C ALA A 144 -0.65 18.64 14.45
N PHE A 145 -1.22 19.08 13.33
CA PHE A 145 -0.67 18.80 11.99
C PHE A 145 0.37 19.81 11.51
N ARG A 146 0.57 20.91 12.25
CA ARG A 146 1.55 21.97 11.88
C ARG A 146 3.00 21.49 11.78
N HIS A 147 3.30 20.31 12.35
CA HIS A 147 4.63 19.72 12.38
C HIS A 147 4.83 18.58 11.36
N ILE A 148 3.82 18.26 10.54
CA ILE A 148 3.94 17.23 9.51
C ILE A 148 4.76 17.79 8.34
N ASP A 149 5.86 17.11 7.99
CA ASP A 149 6.62 17.45 6.79
C ASP A 149 5.94 16.90 5.53
N MET A 150 5.23 17.76 4.81
CA MET A 150 4.54 17.37 3.57
C MET A 150 5.48 17.10 2.39
N LYS A 151 6.76 17.47 2.47
CA LYS A 151 7.72 17.26 1.38
C LYS A 151 8.10 15.79 1.20
N VAL A 152 7.82 14.96 2.20
CA VAL A 152 8.13 13.52 2.20
C VAL A 152 7.27 12.71 1.23
N TYR A 153 6.14 13.25 0.75
CA TYR A 153 5.21 12.53 -0.12
C TYR A 153 5.55 12.59 -1.61
N THR A 154 6.78 12.98 -1.96
CA THR A 154 7.28 12.94 -3.35
C THR A 154 7.79 11.56 -3.74
N ASN A 155 7.84 11.26 -5.04
CA ASN A 155 8.44 10.01 -5.53
C ASN A 155 9.96 10.05 -5.33
N ASN A 156 10.54 8.91 -4.94
CA ASN A 156 11.97 8.75 -4.65
C ASN A 156 12.48 9.63 -3.49
N HIS A 157 11.57 10.18 -2.67
CA HIS A 157 11.96 10.82 -1.41
C HIS A 157 12.74 9.82 -0.56
N CYS A 158 13.69 10.31 0.25
CA CYS A 158 14.57 9.46 1.05
C CYS A 158 14.26 9.65 2.53
N LEU A 159 13.60 8.66 3.14
CA LEU A 159 13.25 8.69 4.56
C LEU A 159 14.34 7.98 5.37
N ARG A 160 14.82 8.56 6.48
CA ARG A 160 15.88 7.91 7.28
C ARG A 160 15.34 6.62 7.91
N VAL A 161 16.05 5.50 7.75
CA VAL A 161 15.64 4.23 8.36
C VAL A 161 15.89 4.25 9.88
N PRO A 162 15.14 3.47 10.67
CA PRO A 162 15.42 3.36 12.11
C PRO A 162 16.83 2.82 12.36
N LEU A 163 17.36 3.11 13.56
CA LEU A 163 18.73 2.78 13.98
C LEU A 163 19.85 3.42 13.12
N SER A 164 19.52 4.11 12.02
CA SER A 164 20.50 4.87 11.24
C SER A 164 20.65 6.28 11.79
N LYS A 165 21.90 6.66 12.05
CA LYS A 165 22.26 7.99 12.54
C LYS A 165 22.12 9.04 11.45
N LYS A 166 21.54 10.20 11.79
CA LYS A 166 21.55 11.37 10.91
C LYS A 166 22.98 11.90 10.80
N ARG A 167 23.43 12.13 9.57
CA ARG A 167 24.76 12.63 9.26
C ARG A 167 25.15 13.83 10.13
N GLY A 168 26.32 13.75 10.74
CA GLY A 168 26.88 14.81 11.59
C GLY A 168 26.24 14.91 12.98
N THR A 169 25.39 13.97 13.37
CA THR A 169 24.73 13.94 14.68
C THR A 169 24.68 12.51 15.22
N ASN A 170 24.41 12.32 16.51
CA ASN A 170 24.16 11.00 17.10
C ASN A 170 22.68 10.60 17.03
N ARG A 171 21.82 11.51 16.56
CA ARG A 171 20.38 11.31 16.44
C ARG A 171 20.03 10.16 15.52
N GLN A 172 19.21 9.24 16.03
CA GLN A 172 18.59 8.18 15.27
C GLN A 172 17.15 7.98 15.75
N PHE A 173 16.39 7.14 15.05
CA PHE A 173 15.11 6.66 15.55
C PHE A 173 15.35 5.33 16.27
N SER A 174 14.98 5.24 17.55
CA SER A 174 15.15 4.02 18.33
C SER A 174 14.06 3.00 18.02
N CYS A 175 14.44 1.74 17.87
CA CYS A 175 13.49 0.63 17.80
C CYS A 175 14.14 -0.70 18.22
N GLU A 176 13.30 -1.74 18.33
CA GLU A 176 13.78 -3.11 18.47
C GLU A 176 14.48 -3.59 17.19
N LEU A 177 15.60 -4.29 17.35
CA LEU A 177 16.30 -4.98 16.25
C LEU A 177 15.65 -6.36 16.02
N SER A 178 14.43 -6.35 15.50
CA SER A 178 13.66 -7.54 15.14
C SER A 178 13.18 -7.42 13.71
N GLY A 179 13.37 -8.46 12.90
CA GLY A 179 12.94 -8.48 11.51
C GLY A 179 11.45 -8.16 11.32
N ASP A 180 10.61 -8.67 12.23
CA ASP A 180 9.17 -8.43 12.18
C ASP A 180 8.84 -6.97 12.49
N PHE A 181 9.43 -6.41 13.54
CA PHE A 181 9.26 -5.00 13.89
C PHE A 181 9.76 -4.09 12.76
N LEU A 182 10.97 -4.35 12.25
CA LEU A 182 11.58 -3.59 11.15
C LEU A 182 10.74 -3.64 9.87
N SER A 183 10.18 -4.81 9.54
CA SER A 183 9.28 -4.96 8.38
C SER A 183 8.02 -4.11 8.50
N ARG A 184 7.54 -3.86 9.72
CA ARG A 184 6.35 -3.05 9.99
C ARG A 184 6.64 -1.55 9.91
N VAL A 185 7.82 -1.09 10.33
CA VAL A 185 8.19 0.33 10.30
C VAL A 185 8.74 0.81 8.96
N LEU A 186 9.37 -0.07 8.15
CA LEU A 186 9.82 0.31 6.81
C LEU A 186 8.62 0.61 5.91
N VAL A 187 8.58 1.82 5.38
CA VAL A 187 7.41 2.42 4.72
C VAL A 187 7.12 1.75 3.38
N THR A 188 8.14 1.29 2.67
CA THR A 188 8.02 0.58 1.38
C THR A 188 7.84 -0.92 1.54
N CYS A 189 8.03 -1.48 2.74
CA CYS A 189 7.80 -2.89 3.00
C CYS A 189 6.29 -3.20 3.13
N SER A 190 5.63 -3.51 2.02
CA SER A 190 4.18 -3.75 1.99
C SER A 190 3.74 -5.12 2.55
N ARG A 191 4.65 -5.94 3.08
CA ARG A 191 4.38 -7.31 3.53
C ARG A 191 3.28 -7.41 4.58
N THR A 192 3.25 -6.45 5.48
CA THR A 192 2.33 -6.43 6.63
C THR A 192 1.04 -5.69 6.33
N CYS A 193 0.87 -5.17 5.11
CA CYS A 193 -0.29 -4.38 4.75
C CYS A 193 -1.51 -5.27 4.50
N LEU A 194 -2.65 -4.90 5.10
CA LEU A 194 -3.93 -5.57 5.00
C LEU A 194 -5.04 -4.61 4.52
N TYR A 195 -4.80 -3.32 4.65
CA TYR A 195 -5.74 -2.25 4.38
C TYR A 195 -5.18 -1.27 3.34
N PHE A 196 -6.09 -0.51 2.74
CA PHE A 196 -5.79 0.46 1.72
C PHE A 196 -6.57 1.74 2.01
N ALA A 197 -5.84 2.82 2.29
CA ALA A 197 -6.41 4.12 2.57
C ALA A 197 -7.11 4.68 1.32
N GLN A 198 -8.33 5.18 1.51
CA GLN A 198 -9.11 5.80 0.45
C GLN A 198 -8.96 7.32 0.57
N LEU A 199 -8.12 7.91 -0.27
CA LEU A 199 -7.92 9.35 -0.34
C LEU A 199 -8.72 9.91 -1.53
N HIS A 200 -9.60 10.88 -1.29
CA HIS A 200 -10.27 11.63 -2.34
C HIS A 200 -9.27 12.57 -3.02
N SER A 201 -9.15 12.46 -4.34
CA SER A 201 -8.30 13.39 -5.08
C SER A 201 -9.03 14.71 -5.33
N ASN A 202 -8.53 15.80 -4.72
CA ASN A 202 -9.09 17.14 -4.93
C ASN A 202 -8.53 17.84 -6.18
N SER A 203 -7.59 17.20 -6.86
CA SER A 203 -7.03 17.70 -8.11
C SER A 203 -8.08 17.62 -9.24
N LYS A 204 -8.67 18.78 -9.61
CA LYS A 204 -9.55 18.95 -10.78
C LYS A 204 -8.99 18.39 -12.10
N THR A 205 -7.67 18.21 -12.18
CA THR A 205 -6.93 17.69 -13.34
C THR A 205 -6.59 16.20 -13.26
N LYS A 206 -6.85 15.53 -12.14
CA LYS A 206 -6.60 14.09 -12.00
C LYS A 206 -7.94 13.39 -12.15
N LYS A 207 -8.07 12.59 -13.22
CA LYS A 207 -9.15 11.60 -13.29
C LYS A 207 -9.14 10.82 -11.97
N PRO A 208 -10.31 10.53 -11.39
CA PRO A 208 -10.39 9.72 -10.19
C PRO A 208 -9.46 8.51 -10.34
N VAL A 209 -8.57 8.32 -9.36
CA VAL A 209 -7.71 7.13 -9.32
C VAL A 209 -8.64 5.93 -9.47
N PRO A 210 -8.46 5.09 -10.50
CA PRO A 210 -9.37 3.98 -10.74
C PRO A 210 -9.49 3.17 -9.44
N PHE A 211 -10.73 3.02 -8.98
CA PHE A 211 -11.13 2.31 -7.76
C PHE A 211 -10.34 1.01 -7.56
N GLU A 212 -9.32 1.02 -6.72
CA GLU A 212 -8.61 -0.18 -6.27
C GLU A 212 -9.41 -0.94 -5.18
N ALA A 213 -10.46 -0.31 -4.63
CA ALA A 213 -11.45 -1.00 -3.80
C ALA A 213 -12.27 -2.06 -4.57
N LEU A 214 -12.27 -2.01 -5.91
CA LEU A 214 -12.86 -3.03 -6.78
C LEU A 214 -11.98 -4.30 -6.86
N HIS A 215 -10.73 -4.27 -6.40
CA HIS A 215 -9.73 -5.28 -6.75
C HIS A 215 -9.96 -6.64 -6.07
N LYS A 216 -10.53 -6.70 -4.86
CA LYS A 216 -10.90 -7.97 -4.20
C LYS A 216 -12.05 -8.66 -4.93
N ASP A 217 -13.09 -7.90 -5.27
CA ASP A 217 -14.26 -8.43 -5.96
C ASP A 217 -13.91 -8.79 -7.41
N ILE A 218 -13.16 -7.95 -8.14
CA ILE A 218 -12.64 -8.28 -9.48
C ILE A 218 -11.88 -9.59 -9.44
N LEU A 219 -11.03 -9.80 -8.44
CA LEU A 219 -10.25 -11.03 -8.32
C LEU A 219 -11.11 -12.25 -8.04
N LEU A 220 -12.03 -12.13 -7.09
CA LEU A 220 -12.96 -13.18 -6.73
C LEU A 220 -13.82 -13.56 -7.94
N TRP A 221 -14.39 -12.57 -8.61
CA TRP A 221 -15.17 -12.74 -9.83
C TRP A 221 -14.33 -13.32 -10.96
N SER A 222 -13.10 -12.83 -11.17
CA SER A 222 -12.21 -13.34 -12.21
C SER A 222 -11.89 -14.81 -12.00
N ARG A 223 -11.57 -15.18 -10.75
CA ARG A 223 -11.27 -16.56 -10.39
C ARG A 223 -12.51 -17.43 -10.55
N TYR A 224 -13.65 -17.01 -10.02
CA TYR A 224 -14.91 -17.73 -10.14
C TYR A 224 -15.28 -17.96 -11.61
N ILE A 225 -15.18 -16.93 -12.45
CA ILE A 225 -15.47 -17.01 -13.88
C ILE A 225 -14.54 -18.00 -14.57
N THR A 226 -13.24 -17.93 -14.28
CA THR A 226 -12.25 -18.83 -14.88
C THR A 226 -12.45 -20.28 -14.41
N GLU A 227 -12.80 -20.51 -13.15
CA GLU A 227 -12.98 -21.86 -12.61
C GLU A 227 -14.33 -22.50 -12.98
N ARG A 228 -15.41 -21.72 -13.03
CA ARG A 228 -16.79 -22.23 -13.12
C ARG A 228 -17.45 -22.02 -14.47
N VAL A 229 -17.11 -20.95 -15.18
CA VAL A 229 -17.78 -20.57 -16.44
C VAL A 229 -16.97 -21.05 -17.63
N ASP A 230 -15.67 -20.71 -17.68
CA ASP A 230 -14.80 -21.02 -18.81
C ASP A 230 -13.32 -20.96 -18.42
N THR A 231 -12.66 -22.12 -18.41
CA THR A 231 -11.27 -22.30 -17.94
C THR A 231 -10.21 -21.73 -18.89
N GLY A 232 -10.60 -21.33 -20.11
CA GLY A 232 -9.70 -20.73 -21.09
C GLY A 232 -9.56 -19.21 -20.99
N LEU A 233 -10.11 -18.57 -19.96
CA LEU A 233 -10.15 -17.12 -19.83
C LEU A 233 -9.01 -16.58 -18.95
N SER A 234 -8.44 -15.46 -19.35
CA SER A 234 -7.58 -14.64 -18.52
C SER A 234 -8.20 -13.25 -18.34
N PHE A 235 -8.14 -12.72 -17.12
CA PHE A 235 -8.59 -11.36 -16.87
C PHE A 235 -7.67 -10.36 -17.57
N ARG A 236 -8.26 -9.46 -18.34
CA ARG A 236 -7.53 -8.42 -19.07
C ARG A 236 -7.54 -7.10 -18.33
N ARG A 237 -8.74 -6.56 -18.07
CA ARG A 237 -8.92 -5.23 -17.47
C ARG A 237 -10.36 -5.01 -17.01
N VAL A 238 -10.57 -3.96 -16.24
CA VAL A 238 -11.91 -3.37 -16.03
C VAL A 238 -12.08 -2.16 -16.93
N LYS A 239 -13.16 -2.15 -17.70
CA LYS A 239 -13.57 -1.06 -18.56
C LYS A 239 -14.69 -0.25 -17.90
N ASP A 240 -14.53 1.07 -17.89
CA ASP A 240 -15.48 2.04 -17.36
C ASP A 240 -15.91 1.80 -15.89
N GLY A 241 -15.06 1.12 -15.11
CA GLY A 241 -15.36 0.75 -13.71
C GLY A 241 -16.52 -0.25 -13.54
N ARG A 242 -17.04 -0.81 -14.64
CA ARG A 242 -18.26 -1.62 -14.65
C ARG A 242 -18.07 -3.00 -15.26
N PHE A 243 -17.30 -3.10 -16.34
CA PHE A 243 -17.18 -4.33 -17.10
C PHE A 243 -15.80 -4.95 -16.90
N MET A 244 -15.74 -6.17 -16.39
CA MET A 244 -14.50 -6.96 -16.42
C MET A 244 -14.37 -7.62 -17.79
N GLU A 245 -13.36 -7.24 -18.56
CA GLU A 245 -13.05 -7.85 -19.85
C GLU A 245 -12.04 -8.98 -19.67
N PHE A 246 -12.25 -10.07 -20.40
CA PHE A 246 -11.38 -11.25 -20.37
C PHE A 246 -10.83 -11.54 -21.77
N ASP A 247 -9.59 -12.00 -21.85
CA ASP A 247 -9.02 -12.56 -23.07
C ASP A 247 -9.17 -14.08 -23.05
N ARG A 248 -9.58 -14.66 -24.18
CA ARG A 248 -9.64 -16.12 -24.35
C ARG A 248 -8.30 -16.62 -24.87
N ASN A 249 -7.58 -17.35 -24.03
CA ASN A 249 -6.23 -17.83 -24.33
C ASN A 249 -6.23 -19.03 -25.28
N GLN A 250 -7.30 -19.82 -25.26
CA GLN A 250 -7.47 -21.01 -26.09
C GLN A 250 -8.91 -21.16 -26.54
N GLY A 251 -9.10 -21.77 -27.71
CA GLY A 251 -10.42 -22.12 -28.19
C GLY A 251 -11.11 -23.05 -27.19
N GLY A 252 -12.39 -22.80 -26.90
CA GLY A 252 -13.08 -23.53 -25.85
C GLY A 252 -14.59 -23.46 -25.97
N TYR A 253 -15.25 -24.43 -25.37
CA TYR A 253 -16.70 -24.50 -25.30
C TYR A 253 -17.22 -23.57 -24.19
N CYS A 254 -18.04 -22.59 -24.55
CA CYS A 254 -18.65 -21.68 -23.58
C CYS A 254 -19.96 -22.26 -23.06
N ARG A 255 -20.04 -22.43 -21.73
CA ARG A 255 -21.23 -22.94 -21.03
C ARG A 255 -22.44 -21.99 -21.05
N VAL A 256 -22.21 -20.70 -21.36
CA VAL A 256 -23.27 -19.68 -21.38
C VAL A 256 -24.11 -19.74 -22.66
N CYS A 257 -23.47 -19.81 -23.82
CA CYS A 257 -24.18 -19.87 -25.09
C CYS A 257 -24.13 -21.24 -25.77
N SER A 258 -23.55 -22.25 -25.11
CA SER A 258 -23.44 -23.63 -25.59
C SER A 258 -22.80 -23.73 -26.98
N ARG A 259 -21.77 -22.93 -27.23
CA ARG A 259 -21.03 -22.87 -28.51
C ARG A 259 -19.54 -22.91 -28.28
N PHE A 260 -18.81 -23.38 -29.28
CA PHE A 260 -17.35 -23.29 -29.32
C PHE A 260 -16.91 -21.88 -29.76
N HIS A 261 -15.89 -21.33 -29.09
CA HIS A 261 -15.32 -20.03 -29.40
C HIS A 261 -13.82 -20.15 -29.62
N GLU A 262 -13.29 -19.49 -30.64
CA GLU A 262 -11.85 -19.50 -30.93
C GLU A 262 -11.11 -18.38 -30.19
N ARG A 263 -11.49 -17.11 -30.41
CA ARG A 263 -10.80 -15.92 -29.85
C ARG A 263 -11.75 -14.84 -29.35
N GLU A 264 -12.98 -15.21 -29.04
CA GLU A 264 -13.98 -14.24 -28.62
C GLU A 264 -13.90 -13.97 -27.12
N ASN A 265 -13.62 -12.70 -26.83
CA ASN A 265 -13.44 -12.17 -25.50
C ASN A 265 -14.79 -11.88 -24.83
N PRO A 266 -15.14 -12.57 -23.74
CA PRO A 266 -16.34 -12.28 -22.98
C PRO A 266 -16.11 -11.12 -22.01
N TYR A 267 -17.20 -10.70 -21.36
CA TYR A 267 -17.12 -9.72 -20.27
C TYR A 267 -18.11 -10.06 -19.14
N PHE A 268 -17.84 -9.53 -17.95
CA PHE A 268 -18.70 -9.61 -16.79
C PHE A 268 -19.15 -8.21 -16.36
N ASP A 269 -20.45 -7.99 -16.19
CA ASP A 269 -21.00 -6.73 -15.70
C ASP A 269 -21.11 -6.77 -14.18
N LEU A 270 -20.29 -5.97 -13.50
CA LEU A 270 -20.23 -5.86 -12.04
C LEU A 270 -21.52 -5.29 -11.44
N LYS A 271 -22.32 -4.54 -12.21
CA LYS A 271 -23.57 -3.97 -11.71
C LYS A 271 -24.69 -5.02 -11.66
N SER A 272 -24.79 -5.83 -12.70
CA SER A 272 -25.83 -6.86 -12.79
C SER A 272 -25.38 -8.24 -12.31
N LEU A 273 -24.08 -8.41 -12.01
CA LEU A 273 -23.45 -9.68 -11.67
C LEU A 273 -23.72 -10.78 -12.71
N LYS A 274 -23.66 -10.40 -14.00
CA LYS A 274 -23.93 -11.28 -15.13
C LYS A 274 -22.71 -11.42 -16.01
N PHE A 275 -22.44 -12.67 -16.41
CA PHE A 275 -21.43 -12.97 -17.41
C PHE A 275 -22.05 -13.02 -18.79
N TYR A 276 -21.39 -12.37 -19.75
CA TYR A 276 -21.85 -12.25 -21.13
C TYR A 276 -20.82 -12.82 -22.08
N CYS A 277 -21.23 -13.83 -22.83
CA CYS A 277 -20.50 -14.25 -24.02
C CYS A 277 -20.80 -13.25 -25.16
N ARG A 278 -19.76 -12.79 -25.85
CA ARG A 278 -19.85 -11.76 -26.89
C ARG A 278 -20.73 -12.13 -28.09
N ARG A 279 -20.95 -13.43 -28.35
CA ARG A 279 -21.84 -13.96 -29.40
C ARG A 279 -23.23 -14.37 -28.91
N GLY A 280 -23.51 -14.32 -27.61
CA GLY A 280 -24.87 -14.51 -27.11
C GLY A 280 -25.74 -13.30 -27.46
N THR A 281 -27.06 -13.50 -27.62
CA THR A 281 -27.97 -12.34 -27.56
C THR A 281 -27.75 -11.68 -26.20
N LYS A 282 -27.63 -10.34 -26.16
CA LYS A 282 -27.35 -9.56 -24.92
C LYS A 282 -28.31 -9.88 -23.77
N GLU A 283 -29.44 -10.51 -24.06
CA GLU A 283 -30.48 -10.93 -23.13
C GLU A 283 -30.16 -12.24 -22.39
N LYS A 284 -29.33 -13.13 -22.93
CA LYS A 284 -29.02 -14.46 -22.35
C LYS A 284 -27.76 -14.46 -21.48
N GLY A 285 -27.54 -13.41 -20.69
CA GLY A 285 -26.48 -13.41 -19.67
C GLY A 285 -26.78 -14.47 -18.60
N VAL A 286 -25.74 -15.17 -18.12
CA VAL A 286 -25.90 -16.07 -16.96
C VAL A 286 -25.69 -15.24 -15.70
N THR A 287 -26.69 -15.26 -14.81
CA THR A 287 -26.55 -14.72 -13.46
C THR A 287 -25.61 -15.64 -12.69
N ILE A 288 -24.56 -15.05 -12.12
CA ILE A 288 -23.66 -15.79 -11.26
C ILE A 288 -24.06 -15.50 -9.81
N GLU A 289 -24.70 -16.47 -9.17
CA GLU A 289 -25.00 -16.40 -7.74
C GLU A 289 -23.79 -16.86 -6.93
N LEU A 290 -23.32 -16.01 -6.02
CA LEU A 290 -22.36 -16.41 -4.99
C LEU A 290 -23.11 -17.21 -3.94
N ARG A 291 -23.02 -18.55 -4.03
CA ARG A 291 -23.25 -19.40 -2.87
C ARG A 291 -21.95 -19.43 -2.08
N PHE A 292 -21.89 -18.60 -1.04
CA PHE A 292 -20.79 -18.60 -0.07
C PHE A 292 -20.84 -19.84 0.81
#